data_AF-A0A6P9EIG8-F1
#
_entry.id   AF-A0A6P9EIG8-F1
#
_cell.length_a   1.000
_cell.length_b   1.000
_cell.length_c   1.000
_cell.angle_alpha   90.00
_cell.angle_beta   90.00
_cell.angle_gamma   90.00
#
_symmetry.space_group_name_H-M   'P 1'
#
loop_
_entity.id
_entity.type
_entity.pdbx_description
1 polymer ?
#
loop_
_entity_poly.entity_id
_entity_poly.type
_entity_poly.pdbx_seq_one_letter_code
_entity_poly.pdbx_strand_id
1 'polypeptide(L)'
;MGNEKETTSLEDLIEKAGGCAVLDGGFAMQVERHGAVINDPLWSALCLIKDPNLIKRVHLEYLEAGADILVTSSYQGRATMHRQDRMT
;
A
#
# COMPACT_ATOMS: atom_id res chain seq x y z
N MET A 1 -4.18 -40.38 0.49
CA MET A 1 -4.70 -39.48 1.54
C MET A 1 -4.25 -38.07 1.20
N GLY A 2 -5.11 -37.08 1.45
CA GLY A 2 -5.15 -35.76 0.82
C GLY A 2 -3.82 -35.01 0.77
N ASN A 3 -3.59 -34.36 -0.37
CA ASN A 3 -2.58 -33.33 -0.52
C ASN A 3 -3.11 -32.12 0.29
N GLU A 4 -2.53 -31.87 1.46
CA GLU A 4 -2.78 -30.67 2.24
C GLU A 4 -2.31 -29.49 1.39
N LYS A 5 -3.24 -28.80 0.72
CA LYS A 5 -2.95 -27.48 0.18
C LYS A 5 -2.83 -26.57 1.39
N GLU A 6 -1.61 -26.18 1.75
CA GLU A 6 -1.39 -25.04 2.64
C GLU A 6 -2.06 -23.83 2.01
N THR A 7 -3.25 -23.51 2.52
CA THR A 7 -4.11 -22.44 2.04
C THR A 7 -3.63 -21.08 2.60
N THR A 8 -2.49 -20.64 2.06
CA THR A 8 -1.99 -19.26 2.12
C THR A 8 -2.15 -18.59 0.74
N SER A 9 -3.17 -19.00 0.01
CA SER A 9 -3.38 -18.59 -1.38
C SER A 9 -4.41 -17.45 -1.43
N LEU A 10 -4.32 -16.58 -2.44
CA LEU A 10 -5.24 -15.45 -2.62
C LEU A 10 -6.70 -15.94 -2.70
N GLU A 11 -6.87 -17.14 -3.23
CA GLU A 11 -8.12 -17.88 -3.33
C GLU A 11 -8.80 -18.06 -1.96
N ASP A 12 -8.02 -18.37 -0.92
CA ASP A 12 -8.54 -18.57 0.43
C ASP A 12 -9.00 -17.25 1.07
N LEU A 13 -8.31 -16.16 0.75
CA LEU A 13 -8.70 -14.82 1.17
C LEU A 13 -10.02 -14.41 0.50
N ILE A 14 -10.15 -14.66 -0.80
CA ILE A 14 -11.38 -14.37 -1.56
C ILE A 14 -12.55 -15.20 -1.03
N GLU A 15 -12.33 -16.48 -0.73
CA GLU A 15 -13.36 -17.35 -0.14
C GLU A 15 -13.81 -16.82 1.24
N LYS A 16 -12.86 -16.47 2.12
CA LYS A 16 -13.15 -15.89 3.45
C LYS A 16 -13.86 -14.53 3.38
N ALA A 17 -13.61 -13.75 2.33
CA ALA A 17 -14.29 -12.47 2.08
C ALA A 17 -15.73 -12.65 1.54
N GLY A 18 -16.22 -13.89 1.36
CA GLY A 18 -17.57 -14.17 0.85
C GLY A 18 -17.64 -14.32 -0.67
N GLY A 19 -16.51 -14.65 -1.32
CA GLY A 19 -16.41 -14.90 -2.76
C GLY A 19 -15.98 -13.67 -3.58
N CYS A 20 -15.78 -12.52 -2.94
CA CYS A 20 -15.25 -11.31 -3.56
C CYS A 20 -14.45 -10.53 -2.52
N ALA A 21 -13.23 -10.11 -2.86
CA ALA A 21 -12.38 -9.29 -2.00
C ALA A 21 -12.29 -7.86 -2.53
N VAL A 22 -12.34 -6.89 -1.61
CA VAL A 22 -12.26 -5.46 -1.91
C VAL A 22 -10.81 -4.98 -1.81
N LEU A 23 -10.31 -4.34 -2.87
CA LEU A 23 -9.02 -3.67 -2.89
C LEU A 23 -9.15 -2.26 -2.28
N ASP A 24 -8.06 -1.75 -1.71
CA ASP A 24 -7.94 -0.35 -1.33
C ASP A 24 -8.05 0.63 -2.52
N GLY A 25 -8.24 1.91 -2.19
CA GLY A 25 -8.43 2.98 -3.15
C GLY A 25 -7.17 3.78 -3.46
N GLY A 26 -7.35 4.93 -4.12
CA GLY A 26 -6.26 5.83 -4.48
C GLY A 26 -5.48 6.36 -3.27
N PHE A 27 -4.28 5.83 -3.06
CA PHE A 27 -3.44 6.17 -1.91
C PHE A 27 -2.97 7.63 -1.91
N ALA A 28 -2.56 8.15 -3.08
CA ALA A 28 -2.09 9.52 -3.25
C ALA A 28 -3.12 10.56 -2.76
N MET A 29 -4.38 10.40 -3.18
CA MET A 29 -5.47 11.31 -2.81
C MET A 29 -5.73 11.34 -1.29
N GLN A 30 -5.63 10.20 -0.61
CA GLN A 30 -5.83 10.15 0.83
C GLN A 30 -4.65 10.78 1.58
N VAL A 31 -3.43 10.53 1.13
CA VAL A 31 -2.22 11.15 1.69
C VAL A 31 -2.26 12.67 1.51
N GLU A 32 -2.72 13.18 0.37
CA GLU A 32 -2.99 14.61 0.15
C GLU A 32 -4.07 15.18 1.07
N ARG A 33 -5.16 14.44 1.31
CA ARG A 33 -6.22 14.87 2.26
C ARG A 33 -5.71 15.05 3.68
N HIS A 34 -4.70 14.28 4.07
CA HIS A 34 -4.00 14.42 5.35
C HIS A 34 -2.88 15.48 5.32
N GLY A 35 -2.75 16.24 4.23
CA GLY A 35 -1.87 17.40 4.12
C GLY A 35 -0.48 17.12 3.56
N ALA A 36 -0.22 15.93 3.01
CA ALA A 36 1.05 15.66 2.35
C ALA A 36 1.14 16.33 0.97
N VAL A 37 2.35 16.76 0.62
CA VAL A 37 2.65 17.35 -0.68
C VAL A 37 3.22 16.26 -1.60
N ILE A 38 2.51 15.93 -2.69
CA ILE A 38 2.88 14.86 -3.62
C ILE A 38 3.48 15.36 -4.96
N ASN A 39 4.09 16.54 -4.96
CA ASN A 39 4.66 17.15 -6.17
C ASN A 39 6.01 16.53 -6.63
N ASP A 40 6.48 15.49 -5.93
CA ASP A 40 7.75 14.83 -6.21
C ASP A 40 7.51 13.49 -6.93
N PRO A 41 8.20 13.17 -8.03
CA PRO A 41 8.08 11.87 -8.70
C PRO A 41 8.38 10.64 -7.82
N LEU A 42 8.99 10.82 -6.65
CA LEU A 42 9.31 9.82 -5.64
C LEU A 42 8.55 10.06 -4.32
N TRP A 43 7.43 10.81 -4.35
CA TRP A 43 6.66 11.18 -3.17
C TRP A 43 6.30 9.97 -2.29
N SER A 44 6.02 8.79 -2.88
CA SER A 44 5.59 7.62 -2.10
C SER A 44 6.75 7.06 -1.27
N ALA A 45 7.96 7.04 -1.83
CA ALA A 45 9.17 6.64 -1.11
C ALA A 45 9.58 7.68 -0.07
N LEU A 46 9.46 8.97 -0.40
CA LEU A 46 9.71 10.05 0.55
C LEU A 46 8.73 10.03 1.73
N CYS A 47 7.44 9.75 1.49
CA CYS A 47 6.44 9.64 2.56
C CYS A 47 6.74 8.46 3.49
N LEU A 48 7.18 7.31 2.95
CA LEU A 48 7.60 6.16 3.77
C LEU A 48 8.76 6.50 4.71
N ILE A 49 9.69 7.37 4.28
CA ILE A 49 10.85 7.79 5.07
C ILE A 49 10.48 8.91 6.06
N LYS A 50 9.74 9.92 5.58
CA LYS A 50 9.45 11.15 6.33
C LYS A 50 8.32 10.99 7.34
N ASP A 51 7.26 10.26 6.97
CA ASP A 51 6.08 10.09 7.81
C ASP A 51 5.44 8.69 7.64
N PRO A 52 6.05 7.64 8.22
CA PRO A 52 5.48 6.30 8.19
C PRO A 52 4.16 6.19 8.97
N ASN A 53 3.85 7.12 9.87
CA ASN A 53 2.61 7.11 10.62
C ASN A 53 1.43 7.55 9.75
N LEU A 54 1.65 8.53 8.88
CA LEU A 54 0.68 8.90 7.86
C LEU A 54 0.33 7.74 6.94
N ILE A 55 1.33 6.98 6.49
CA ILE A 55 1.13 5.79 5.66
C ILE A 55 0.26 4.76 6.37
N LYS A 56 0.56 4.49 7.64
CA LYS A 56 -0.24 3.57 8.48
C LYS A 56 -1.67 4.06 8.65
N ARG A 57 -1.87 5.36 8.88
CA ARG A 57 -3.21 5.95 9.04
C ARG A 57 -4.05 5.74 7.78
N VAL A 58 -3.51 6.06 6.61
CA VAL A 58 -4.25 5.91 5.34
C VAL A 58 -4.60 4.45 5.07
N HIS A 59 -3.69 3.51 5.33
CA HIS A 59 -4.00 2.09 5.22
C HIS A 59 -5.08 1.63 6.23
N LEU A 60 -5.05 2.15 7.46
CA LEU A 60 -6.07 1.85 8.46
C LEU A 60 -7.45 2.37 8.04
N GLU A 61 -7.53 3.57 7.46
CA GLU A 61 -8.78 4.13 6.95
C GLU A 61 -9.38 3.26 5.83
N TYR A 62 -8.56 2.65 4.97
CA TYR A 62 -9.05 1.69 3.98
C TYR A 62 -9.53 0.39 4.60
N LEU A 63 -8.87 -0.13 5.64
CA LEU A 63 -9.34 -1.29 6.39
C LEU A 63 -10.68 -1.01 7.08
N GLU A 64 -10.82 0.16 7.72
CA GLU A 64 -12.06 0.60 8.37
C GLU A 64 -13.20 0.82 7.37
N ALA A 65 -12.88 1.20 6.14
CA ALA A 65 -13.84 1.29 5.04
C ALA A 65 -14.24 -0.08 4.44
N GLY A 66 -13.59 -1.17 4.86
CA GLY A 66 -13.91 -2.54 4.42
C GLY A 66 -13.02 -3.09 3.32
N ALA A 67 -11.81 -2.55 3.12
CA ALA A 67 -10.84 -3.17 2.22
C ALA A 67 -10.30 -4.49 2.82
N ASP A 68 -10.30 -5.55 2.02
CA ASP A 68 -9.70 -6.84 2.36
C ASP A 68 -8.22 -6.90 1.96
N ILE A 69 -7.84 -6.12 0.94
CA ILE A 69 -6.50 -6.12 0.34
C ILE A 69 -5.94 -4.70 0.33
N LEU A 70 -4.73 -4.54 0.87
CA LEU A 70 -3.97 -3.30 0.82
C LEU A 70 -2.81 -3.40 -0.16
N VAL A 71 -2.63 -2.38 -1.00
CA VAL A 71 -1.49 -2.28 -1.91
C VAL A 71 -0.37 -1.50 -1.23
N THR A 72 0.82 -2.08 -1.13
CA THR A 72 1.96 -1.42 -0.49
C THR A 72 2.37 -0.13 -1.22
N SER A 73 2.77 0.89 -0.45
CA SER A 73 3.19 2.22 -0.95
C SER A 73 4.59 2.25 -1.61
N SER A 74 5.04 1.13 -2.16
CA SER A 74 6.41 0.91 -2.67
C SER A 74 6.57 1.22 -4.18
N TYR A 75 5.53 1.70 -4.86
CA TYR A 75 5.50 1.85 -6.32
C TYR A 75 6.69 2.67 -6.89
N GLN A 76 7.18 3.68 -6.18
CA GLN A 76 8.33 4.50 -6.58
C GLN A 76 9.63 4.17 -5.82
N GLY A 77 9.61 3.16 -4.95
CA GLY A 77 10.72 2.78 -4.07
C GLY A 77 11.63 1.72 -4.68
N ARG A 78 12.47 2.08 -5.65
CA ARG A 78 13.55 1.19 -6.12
C ARG A 78 14.84 1.47 -5.34
N ALA A 79 15.50 0.43 -4.82
CA ALA A 79 16.75 0.55 -4.04
C ALA A 79 17.87 1.34 -4.73
N THR A 80 17.85 1.45 -6.06
CA THR A 80 18.84 2.18 -6.86
C THR A 80 18.63 3.70 -6.89
N MET A 81 17.49 4.22 -6.42
CA MET A 81 17.12 5.64 -6.56
C MET A 81 17.68 6.57 -5.47
N HIS A 82 18.25 6.05 -4.37
CA HIS A 82 18.94 6.87 -3.36
C HIS A 82 20.20 7.62 -3.88
N ARG A 83 20.54 7.43 -5.17
CA ARG A 83 21.68 8.08 -5.85
C ARG A 83 21.30 9.22 -6.81
N GLN A 84 20.02 9.42 -7.12
CA GLN A 84 19.64 10.40 -8.15
C GLN A 84 19.61 11.87 -7.63
N ASP A 85 19.54 12.09 -6.31
CA ASP A 85 19.53 13.44 -5.69
C ASP A 85 20.91 14.09 -5.52
N ARG A 86 21.97 13.54 -6.13
CA ARG A 86 23.33 14.11 -6.14
C ARG A 86 23.82 14.52 -7.53
N MET A 87 22.92 14.91 -8.42
CA MET A 87 23.26 15.57 -9.68
C MET A 87 22.26 16.69 -10.01
N THR A 88 22.38 17.80 -9.28
CA THR A 88 22.13 19.18 -9.75
C THR A 88 22.87 20.13 -8.83
#